data_AF-A5EW73-F1
#
_entry.id   AF-A5EW73-F1
#
_cell.length_a   1.000
_cell.length_b   1.000
_cell.length_c   1.000
_cell.angle_alpha   90.00
_cell.angle_beta   90.00
_cell.angle_gamma   90.00
#
_symmetry.space_group_name_H-M   'P 1'
#
loop_
_entity.id
_entity.type
_entity.pdbx_description
1 polymer ?
#
loop_
_entity_poly.entity_id
_entity_poly.type
_entity_poly.pdbx_seq_one_letter_code
_entity_poly.pdbx_strand_id
1 'polypeptide(L)'
;MTMATLRMPESWVLLKNEQRARFLREIEIEDEPALLAVAQSKEHDHAFALLRHQKSGYVVRPEETPIHPQLIRKQTEADLAILNSESALSEAERVRWQKFYLEPVYQAQTRTVEYGITLLFGNEAAVNLYRMLLVRDGALVLTLVGKPSDHLSLADWAIEPKDEMRYERFDPAHDKKSEGTLDNLILMNRFI
;
A
#
# COMPACT_ATOMS: atom_id res chain seq x y z
N MET A 1 -14.78 -4.02 -14.40
CA MET A 1 -14.88 -2.58 -14.70
C MET A 1 -13.67 -1.93 -14.04
N THR A 2 -12.79 -1.24 -14.78
CA THR A 2 -11.55 -0.65 -14.23
C THR A 2 -11.91 0.49 -13.27
N MET A 3 -11.42 0.50 -12.03
CA MET A 3 -11.75 1.53 -11.04
C MET A 3 -10.79 2.74 -11.07
N ALA A 4 -9.56 2.52 -11.53
CA ALA A 4 -8.54 3.55 -11.66
C ALA A 4 -7.50 3.14 -12.71
N THR A 5 -6.82 4.12 -13.29
CA THR A 5 -5.63 3.93 -14.12
C THR A 5 -4.36 4.20 -13.30
N LEU A 6 -3.30 3.46 -13.62
CA LEU A 6 -1.98 3.60 -13.00
C LEU A 6 -1.02 4.14 -14.06
N ARG A 7 -0.46 5.33 -13.82
CA ARG A 7 0.71 5.82 -14.53
C ARG A 7 1.95 5.45 -13.75
N MET A 8 2.95 4.93 -14.45
CA MET A 8 4.20 4.42 -13.87
C MET A 8 5.40 4.91 -14.70
N PRO A 9 6.62 4.89 -14.14
CA PRO A 9 7.82 5.25 -14.88
C PRO A 9 8.11 4.29 -16.05
N GLU A 10 8.87 4.74 -17.04
CA GLU A 10 9.22 3.91 -18.22
C GLU A 10 10.08 2.68 -17.87
N SER A 11 10.78 2.69 -16.73
CA SER A 11 11.53 1.56 -16.20
C SER A 11 10.63 0.44 -15.64
N TRP A 12 9.30 0.58 -15.70
CA TRP A 12 8.33 -0.39 -15.20
C TRP A 12 7.44 -0.94 -16.31
N VAL A 13 6.94 -2.17 -16.12
CA VAL A 13 6.00 -2.83 -17.03
C VAL A 13 4.77 -3.29 -16.27
N LEU A 14 3.61 -2.96 -16.79
CA LEU A 14 2.32 -3.46 -16.30
C LEU A 14 2.14 -4.89 -16.79
N LEU A 15 1.98 -5.81 -15.85
CA LEU A 15 1.75 -7.22 -16.15
C LEU A 15 0.28 -7.43 -16.55
N LYS A 16 0.06 -8.22 -17.61
CA LYS A 16 -1.28 -8.52 -18.15
C LYS A 16 -1.51 -10.02 -18.25
N ASN A 17 -2.77 -10.44 -18.15
CA ASN A 17 -3.24 -11.80 -18.43
C ASN A 17 -2.36 -12.87 -17.75
N GLU A 18 -1.77 -13.78 -18.54
CA GLU A 18 -0.93 -14.88 -18.07
C GLU A 18 0.31 -14.42 -17.29
N GLN A 19 0.90 -13.28 -17.66
CA GLN A 19 2.08 -12.75 -16.95
C GLN A 19 1.71 -12.35 -15.53
N ARG A 20 0.58 -11.66 -15.35
CA ARG A 20 0.05 -11.31 -14.03
C ARG A 20 -0.30 -12.56 -13.23
N ALA A 21 -1.03 -13.50 -13.82
CA ALA A 21 -1.43 -14.72 -13.13
C ALA A 21 -0.23 -15.58 -12.70
N ARG A 22 0.83 -15.65 -13.53
CA ARG A 22 2.07 -16.34 -13.18
C ARG A 22 2.78 -15.63 -12.03
N PHE A 23 3.00 -14.32 -12.16
CA PHE A 23 3.69 -13.53 -11.16
C PHE A 23 3.01 -13.61 -9.78
N LEU A 24 1.69 -13.46 -9.74
CA LEU A 24 0.93 -13.53 -8.48
C LEU A 24 1.04 -14.89 -7.79
N ARG A 25 1.09 -15.99 -8.55
CA ARG A 25 1.38 -17.32 -7.98
C ARG A 25 2.79 -17.42 -7.42
N GLU A 26 3.77 -16.83 -8.10
CA GLU A 26 5.18 -16.85 -7.67
C GLU A 26 5.38 -16.11 -6.35
N ILE A 27 4.64 -15.02 -6.12
CA ILE A 27 4.71 -14.24 -4.88
C ILE A 27 3.59 -14.58 -3.87
N GLU A 28 2.86 -15.67 -4.10
CA GLU A 28 1.81 -16.19 -3.23
C GLU A 28 0.70 -15.17 -2.87
N ILE A 29 0.36 -14.29 -3.81
CA ILE A 29 -0.73 -13.32 -3.67
C ILE A 29 -1.94 -13.79 -4.46
N GLU A 30 -3.11 -13.82 -3.83
CA GLU A 30 -4.36 -14.10 -4.51
C GLU A 30 -4.76 -12.98 -5.48
N ASP A 31 -5.25 -13.37 -6.67
CA ASP A 31 -5.77 -12.44 -7.66
C ASP A 31 -7.23 -12.07 -7.33
N GLU A 32 -7.38 -11.22 -6.32
CA GLU A 32 -8.67 -10.76 -5.83
C GLU A 32 -9.25 -9.60 -6.66
N PRO A 33 -10.59 -9.41 -6.68
CA PRO A 33 -11.22 -8.29 -7.40
C PRO A 33 -10.73 -6.90 -6.98
N ALA A 34 -10.23 -6.78 -5.75
CA ALA A 34 -9.65 -5.54 -5.22
C ALA A 34 -8.28 -5.22 -5.82
N LEU A 35 -7.55 -6.21 -6.37
CA LEU A 35 -6.27 -5.99 -7.03
C LEU A 35 -6.50 -5.47 -8.45
N LEU A 36 -6.15 -4.21 -8.69
CA LEU A 36 -6.44 -3.52 -9.94
C LEU A 36 -5.30 -3.65 -10.95
N ALA A 37 -4.06 -3.51 -10.50
CA ALA A 37 -2.88 -3.54 -11.35
C ALA A 37 -1.67 -4.17 -10.64
N VAL A 38 -0.81 -4.79 -11.44
CA VAL A 38 0.48 -5.35 -11.03
C VAL A 38 1.52 -4.87 -12.03
N ALA A 39 2.62 -4.31 -11.55
CA ALA A 39 3.75 -3.92 -12.39
C ALA A 39 5.06 -4.47 -11.82
N GLN A 40 6.04 -4.67 -12.69
CA GLN A 40 7.38 -5.14 -12.34
C GLN A 40 8.43 -4.20 -12.91
N SER A 41 9.53 -4.02 -12.18
CA SER A 41 10.67 -3.26 -12.67
C SER A 41 11.38 -4.00 -13.80
N LYS A 42 11.85 -3.27 -14.80
CA LYS A 42 12.73 -3.79 -15.88
C LYS A 42 14.19 -3.93 -15.42
N GLU A 43 14.56 -3.24 -14.35
CA GLU A 43 15.95 -3.11 -13.87
C GLU A 43 16.23 -4.01 -12.66
N HIS A 44 15.18 -4.38 -11.92
CA HIS A 44 15.27 -5.15 -10.68
C HIS A 44 14.20 -6.23 -10.67
N ASP A 45 14.59 -7.48 -10.97
CA ASP A 45 13.65 -8.61 -11.14
C ASP A 45 12.76 -8.88 -9.92
N HIS A 46 13.20 -8.49 -8.73
CA HIS A 46 12.48 -8.67 -7.47
C HIS A 46 11.62 -7.46 -7.07
N ALA A 47 11.76 -6.32 -7.75
CA ALA A 47 11.00 -5.13 -7.44
C ALA A 47 9.68 -5.13 -8.22
N PHE A 48 8.59 -4.92 -7.49
CA PHE A 48 7.24 -4.95 -8.05
C PHE A 48 6.33 -3.90 -7.41
N ALA A 49 5.21 -3.65 -8.05
CA ALA A 49 4.22 -2.69 -7.62
C ALA A 49 2.81 -3.28 -7.72
N LEU A 50 1.98 -3.08 -6.70
CA LEU A 50 0.58 -3.47 -6.68
C LEU A 50 -0.29 -2.24 -6.50
N LEU A 51 -1.38 -2.15 -7.27
CA LEU A 51 -2.46 -1.18 -7.02
C LEU A 51 -3.71 -1.94 -6.56
N ARG A 52 -4.21 -1.62 -5.38
CA ARG A 52 -5.42 -2.23 -4.80
C ARG A 52 -6.47 -1.20 -4.44
N HIS A 53 -7.74 -1.58 -4.49
CA HIS A 53 -8.84 -0.83 -3.88
C HIS A 53 -9.14 -1.38 -2.48
N GLN A 54 -8.96 -0.54 -1.47
CA GLN A 54 -9.27 -0.86 -0.08
C GLN A 54 -10.54 -0.12 0.33
N LYS A 55 -11.64 -0.87 0.49
CA LYS A 55 -12.90 -0.31 0.99
C LYS A 55 -12.81 -0.07 2.50
N SER A 56 -12.99 1.17 2.90
CA SER A 56 -12.99 1.58 4.31
C SER A 56 -14.03 2.66 4.63
N GLY A 57 -14.80 3.11 3.63
CA GLY A 57 -15.70 4.25 3.75
C GLY A 57 -14.99 5.60 3.65
N TYR A 58 -15.78 6.67 3.64
CA TYR A 58 -15.31 8.04 3.52
C TYR A 58 -14.63 8.52 4.80
N VAL A 59 -13.34 8.85 4.73
CA VAL A 59 -12.58 9.46 5.84
C VAL A 59 -12.96 10.93 5.96
N VAL A 60 -13.60 11.36 7.05
CA VAL A 60 -14.07 12.76 7.19
C VAL A 60 -12.95 13.67 7.71
N ARG A 61 -12.71 14.80 7.02
CA ARG A 61 -11.74 15.85 7.41
C ARG A 61 -10.36 15.27 7.74
N PRO A 62 -9.73 14.55 6.79
CA PRO A 62 -8.41 13.94 7.00
C PRO A 62 -7.33 14.97 7.39
N GLU A 63 -7.48 16.23 6.97
CA GLU A 63 -6.59 17.34 7.34
C GLU A 63 -6.63 17.74 8.82
N GLU A 64 -7.71 17.42 9.54
CA GLU A 64 -7.87 17.75 10.96
C GLU A 64 -7.36 16.64 11.88
N THR A 65 -7.06 15.46 11.34
CA THR A 65 -6.66 14.29 12.13
C THR A 65 -5.18 13.99 11.91
N PRO A 66 -4.31 14.23 12.91
CA PRO A 66 -2.89 13.92 12.78
C PRO A 66 -2.70 12.41 12.62
N ILE A 67 -1.66 12.04 11.86
CA ILE A 67 -1.16 10.68 11.79
C ILE A 67 -0.19 10.47 12.95
N HIS A 68 -0.22 9.29 13.57
CA HIS A 68 0.63 8.95 14.72
C HIS A 68 1.64 7.85 14.36
N PRO A 69 2.85 8.19 13.86
CA PRO A 69 3.85 7.20 13.45
C PRO A 69 4.21 6.18 14.53
N GLN A 70 4.23 6.59 15.80
CA GLN A 70 4.54 5.70 16.93
C GLN A 70 3.45 4.65 17.14
N LEU A 71 2.18 5.01 16.96
CA LEU A 71 1.06 4.06 17.03
C LEU A 71 1.16 3.05 15.89
N ILE A 72 1.41 3.54 14.68
CA ILE A 72 1.56 2.69 13.48
C ILE A 72 2.67 1.68 13.70
N ARG A 73 3.86 2.14 14.08
CA ARG A 73 5.01 1.27 14.38
C ARG A 73 4.65 0.21 15.43
N LYS A 74 4.08 0.62 16.57
CA LYS A 74 3.77 -0.29 17.67
C LYS A 74 2.79 -1.39 17.24
N GLN A 75 1.76 -1.03 16.49
CA GLN A 75 0.77 -2.00 16.01
C GLN A 75 1.37 -2.92 14.94
N THR A 76 2.17 -2.38 14.02
CA THR A 76 2.91 -3.20 13.04
C THR A 76 3.84 -4.21 13.73
N GLU A 77 4.60 -3.80 14.75
CA GLU A 77 5.44 -4.70 15.54
C GLU A 77 4.60 -5.80 16.22
N ALA A 78 3.39 -5.48 16.70
CA ALA A 78 2.48 -6.46 17.28
C ALA A 78 1.92 -7.45 16.25
N ASP A 79 1.52 -6.97 15.08
CA ASP A 79 1.01 -7.82 13.99
C ASP A 79 2.11 -8.76 13.47
N LEU A 80 3.35 -8.27 13.33
CA LEU A 80 4.52 -9.08 12.98
C LEU A 80 4.84 -10.12 14.06
N ALA A 81 4.66 -9.79 15.35
CA ALA A 81 4.85 -10.76 16.43
C ALA A 81 3.83 -11.90 16.36
N ILE A 82 2.57 -11.59 16.06
CA ILE A 82 1.51 -12.59 15.83
C ILE A 82 1.88 -13.47 14.63
N LEU A 83 2.20 -12.85 13.49
CA LEU A 83 2.61 -13.55 12.27
C LEU A 83 3.77 -14.51 12.52
N ASN A 84 4.83 -14.06 13.20
CA ASN A 84 5.97 -14.90 13.54
C ASN A 84 5.62 -16.04 14.52
N SER A 85 4.58 -15.89 15.34
CA SER A 85 4.15 -16.92 16.29
C SER A 85 3.25 -17.97 15.66
N GLU A 86 2.46 -17.58 14.66
CA GLU A 86 1.57 -18.45 13.90
C GLU A 86 2.31 -19.16 12.76
N SER A 87 3.41 -18.56 12.29
CA SER A 87 4.27 -19.16 11.28
C SER A 87 5.30 -20.06 11.95
N ALA A 88 5.59 -21.23 11.37
CA ALA A 88 6.63 -22.16 11.84
C ALA A 88 8.07 -21.67 11.53
N LEU A 89 8.29 -20.35 11.46
CA LEU A 89 9.56 -19.74 11.08
C LEU A 89 10.58 -19.88 12.22
N SER A 90 11.80 -20.26 11.88
CA SER A 90 12.93 -20.21 12.81
C SER A 90 13.28 -18.75 13.17
N GLU A 91 14.06 -18.55 14.23
CA GLU A 91 14.49 -17.20 14.64
C GLU A 91 15.23 -16.44 13.52
N ALA A 92 15.95 -17.17 12.67
CA ALA A 92 16.68 -16.63 11.53
C ALA A 92 15.76 -16.20 10.36
N GLU A 93 14.50 -16.62 10.37
CA GLU A 93 13.51 -16.37 9.30
C GLU A 93 12.43 -15.38 9.74
N ARG A 94 12.45 -14.93 11.00
CA ARG A 94 11.46 -14.00 11.55
C ARG A 94 11.46 -12.68 10.81
N VAL A 95 10.26 -12.17 10.58
CA VAL A 95 10.01 -10.86 9.99
C VAL A 95 9.97 -9.81 11.10
N ARG A 96 10.79 -8.75 10.99
CA ARG A 96 10.91 -7.73 12.03
C ARG A 96 10.80 -6.34 11.43
N TRP A 97 10.15 -5.44 12.16
CA TRP A 97 10.23 -4.02 11.85
C TRP A 97 11.68 -3.53 11.98
N GLN A 98 12.15 -2.73 11.01
CA GLN A 98 13.42 -2.01 11.13
C GLN A 98 13.20 -0.53 11.43
N LYS A 99 12.56 0.17 10.51
CA LYS A 99 12.35 1.63 10.57
C LYS A 99 11.31 2.07 9.56
N PHE A 100 10.88 3.33 9.67
CA PHE A 100 10.29 4.01 8.53
C PHE A 100 11.36 4.28 7.48
N TYR A 101 11.07 3.90 6.24
CA TYR A 101 11.78 4.38 5.07
C TYR A 101 11.33 5.81 4.73
N LEU A 102 10.04 6.08 4.90
CA LEU A 102 9.41 7.39 4.81
C LEU A 102 8.35 7.48 5.90
N GLU A 103 8.44 8.49 6.78
CA GLU A 103 7.40 8.72 7.79
C GLU A 103 6.07 9.08 7.12
N PRO A 104 4.93 8.67 7.72
CA PRO A 104 3.65 8.87 7.10
C PRO A 104 3.22 10.34 7.08
N VAL A 105 2.86 10.83 5.90
CA VAL A 105 2.46 12.22 5.68
C VAL A 105 1.19 12.25 4.83
N TYR A 106 0.21 13.06 5.26
CA TYR A 106 -0.97 13.40 4.46
C TYR A 106 -0.74 14.65 3.61
N GLN A 107 -1.07 14.56 2.33
CA GLN A 107 -1.00 15.65 1.36
C GLN A 107 -2.41 16.07 0.95
N ALA A 108 -2.84 17.25 1.40
CA ALA A 108 -4.21 17.72 1.20
C ALA A 108 -4.54 18.03 -0.26
N GLN A 109 -3.56 18.46 -1.06
CA GLN A 109 -3.77 18.84 -2.47
C GLN A 109 -4.14 17.64 -3.34
N THR A 110 -3.48 16.51 -3.08
CA THR A 110 -3.64 15.26 -3.82
C THR A 110 -4.55 14.28 -3.10
N ARG A 111 -4.96 14.56 -1.86
CA ARG A 111 -5.73 13.66 -0.98
C ARG A 111 -5.02 12.31 -0.81
N THR A 112 -3.69 12.35 -0.72
CA THR A 112 -2.87 11.14 -0.57
C THR A 112 -2.24 11.05 0.81
N VAL A 113 -2.08 9.83 1.31
CA VAL A 113 -1.14 9.50 2.38
C VAL A 113 0.05 8.78 1.76
N GLU A 114 1.26 9.21 2.06
CA GLU A 114 2.48 8.54 1.63
C GLU A 114 3.31 8.15 2.84
N TYR A 115 3.82 6.92 2.82
CA TYR A 115 4.70 6.39 3.86
C TYR A 115 5.47 5.20 3.33
N GLY A 116 6.53 4.81 4.01
CA GLY A 116 7.30 3.64 3.64
C GLY A 116 7.95 3.01 4.85
N ILE A 117 8.07 1.70 4.81
CA ILE A 117 8.61 0.91 5.91
C ILE A 117 9.74 0.04 5.40
N THR A 118 10.68 -0.25 6.28
CA THR A 118 11.68 -1.28 6.04
C THR A 118 11.46 -2.42 7.02
N LEU A 119 11.31 -3.61 6.48
CA LEU A 119 11.19 -4.87 7.22
C LEU A 119 12.48 -5.67 7.06
N LEU A 120 12.81 -6.47 8.06
CA LEU A 120 13.89 -7.44 8.04
C LEU A 120 13.32 -8.85 7.97
N PHE A 121 13.72 -9.61 6.97
CA PHE A 121 13.49 -11.05 6.83
C PHE A 121 14.81 -11.75 7.18
N GLY A 122 14.93 -12.21 8.42
CA GLY A 122 16.25 -12.56 8.95
C GLY A 122 17.18 -11.35 8.98
N ASN A 123 18.22 -11.37 8.14
CA ASN A 123 19.17 -10.27 7.97
C ASN A 123 18.98 -9.46 6.68
N GLU A 124 18.04 -9.88 5.81
CA GLU A 124 17.76 -9.17 4.57
C GLU A 124 16.70 -8.10 4.77
N ALA A 125 16.91 -6.92 4.21
CA ALA A 125 15.97 -5.81 4.30
C ALA A 125 15.09 -5.73 3.05
N ALA A 126 13.78 -5.57 3.26
CA ALA A 126 12.82 -5.26 2.22
C ALA A 126 12.16 -3.90 2.51
N VAL A 127 11.92 -3.12 1.47
CA VAL A 127 11.25 -1.83 1.53
C VAL A 127 9.88 -1.95 0.90
N ASN A 128 8.87 -1.52 1.65
CA ASN A 128 7.51 -1.33 1.15
C ASN A 128 7.18 0.17 1.20
N LEU A 129 6.95 0.78 0.04
CA LEU A 129 6.62 2.20 -0.10
C LEU A 129 5.18 2.33 -0.59
N TYR A 130 4.40 3.17 0.08
CA TYR A 130 2.96 3.23 -0.07
C TYR A 130 2.49 4.62 -0.46
N ARG A 131 1.57 4.69 -1.42
CA ARG A 131 0.72 5.86 -1.69
C ARG A 131 -0.74 5.44 -1.60
N MET A 132 -1.46 5.97 -0.63
CA MET A 132 -2.89 5.76 -0.46
C MET A 132 -3.63 7.00 -0.96
N LEU A 133 -4.26 6.93 -2.12
CA LEU A 133 -5.15 7.97 -2.61
C LEU A 133 -6.54 7.75 -2.02
N LEU A 134 -7.03 8.72 -1.24
CA LEU A 134 -8.41 8.65 -0.74
C LEU A 134 -9.39 8.68 -1.91
N VAL A 135 -10.42 7.86 -1.81
CA VAL A 135 -11.56 7.76 -2.74
C VAL A 135 -12.86 7.72 -1.96
N ARG A 136 -13.99 7.94 -2.65
CA ARG A 136 -15.31 8.12 -2.02
C ARG A 136 -15.71 7.00 -1.05
N ASP A 137 -15.32 5.76 -1.31
CA ASP A 137 -15.64 4.58 -0.50
C ASP A 137 -14.42 3.93 0.20
N GLY A 138 -13.27 4.61 0.23
CA GLY A 138 -12.06 4.10 0.88
C GLY A 138 -10.77 4.69 0.32
N ALA A 139 -9.85 3.84 -0.12
CA ALA A 139 -8.59 4.26 -0.71
C ALA A 139 -8.15 3.37 -1.90
N LEU A 140 -7.43 3.98 -2.83
CA LEU A 140 -6.60 3.28 -3.81
C LEU A 140 -5.17 3.25 -3.28
N VAL A 141 -4.65 2.05 -3.05
CA VAL A 141 -3.36 1.82 -2.40
C VAL A 141 -2.38 1.32 -3.44
N LEU A 142 -1.40 2.14 -3.78
CA LEU A 142 -0.21 1.74 -4.52
C LEU A 142 0.85 1.31 -3.52
N THR A 143 1.35 0.10 -3.65
CA THR A 143 2.50 -0.41 -2.90
C THR A 143 3.64 -0.71 -3.87
N LEU A 144 4.82 -0.17 -3.62
CA LEU A 144 6.08 -0.57 -4.27
C LEU A 144 6.87 -1.43 -3.28
N VAL A 145 7.35 -2.58 -3.75
CA VAL A 145 8.12 -3.56 -2.98
C VAL A 145 9.48 -3.75 -3.64
N GLY A 146 10.53 -3.84 -2.84
CA GLY A 146 11.90 -4.09 -3.32
C GLY A 146 12.91 -4.06 -2.18
N LYS A 147 14.19 -3.88 -2.49
CA LYS A 147 15.29 -3.76 -1.52
C LYS A 147 15.67 -2.29 -1.30
N PRO A 148 16.35 -1.96 -0.18
CA PRO A 148 16.88 -0.61 0.04
C PRO A 148 17.80 -0.10 -1.08
N SER A 149 18.49 -1.00 -1.77
CA SER A 149 19.39 -0.72 -2.89
C SER A 149 18.68 -0.33 -4.19
N ASP A 150 17.37 -0.61 -4.30
CA ASP A 150 16.62 -0.34 -5.54
C ASP A 150 16.17 1.11 -5.63
N HIS A 151 16.40 1.90 -4.57
CA HIS A 151 16.08 3.33 -4.50
C HIS A 151 14.64 3.67 -4.94
N LEU A 152 13.68 2.84 -4.50
CA LEU A 152 12.26 3.01 -4.84
C LEU A 152 11.76 4.42 -4.52
N SER A 153 10.93 4.96 -5.41
CA SER A 153 10.38 6.31 -5.33
C SER A 153 8.94 6.37 -5.86
N LEU A 154 8.11 7.22 -5.25
CA LEU A 154 6.72 7.48 -5.66
C LEU A 154 6.57 8.68 -6.61
N ALA A 155 7.63 9.44 -6.89
CA ALA A 155 7.55 10.74 -7.57
C ALA A 155 6.86 10.66 -8.96
N ASP A 156 7.21 9.65 -9.75
CA ASP A 156 6.73 9.50 -11.13
C ASP A 156 5.53 8.56 -11.29
N TRP A 157 5.00 8.08 -10.17
CA TRP A 157 3.76 7.29 -10.15
C TRP A 157 2.56 8.22 -10.07
N ALA A 158 1.45 7.85 -10.72
CA ALA A 158 0.17 8.54 -10.55
C ALA A 158 -0.99 7.55 -10.55
N ILE A 159 -1.94 7.77 -9.64
CA ILE A 159 -3.18 7.03 -9.54
C ILE A 159 -4.29 7.95 -10.04
N GLU A 160 -5.00 7.53 -11.06
CA GLU A 160 -6.09 8.29 -11.67
C GLU A 160 -7.40 7.55 -11.42
N PRO A 161 -8.16 7.91 -10.37
CA PRO A 161 -9.45 7.31 -10.09
C PRO A 161 -10.46 7.72 -11.15
N LYS A 162 -11.40 6.82 -11.47
CA LYS A 162 -12.60 7.22 -12.21
C LYS A 162 -13.42 8.26 -11.46
N ASP A 163 -14.19 9.04 -12.21
CA ASP A 163 -14.97 10.16 -11.70
C ASP A 163 -15.88 9.76 -10.52
N GLU A 164 -16.58 8.61 -10.62
CA GLU A 164 -17.45 8.12 -9.55
C GLU A 164 -16.71 7.73 -8.25
N MET A 165 -15.40 7.48 -8.34
CA MET A 165 -14.55 7.12 -7.21
C MET A 165 -13.85 8.33 -6.61
N ARG A 166 -13.84 9.50 -7.27
CA ARG A 166 -13.07 10.66 -6.81
C ARG A 166 -13.47 11.03 -5.38
N TYR A 167 -12.47 11.32 -4.58
CA TYR A 167 -12.69 11.85 -3.25
C TYR A 167 -13.12 13.30 -3.35
N GLU A 168 -14.42 13.51 -3.23
CA GLU A 168 -15.05 14.82 -3.23
C GLU A 168 -15.47 15.20 -1.82
N ARG A 169 -16.37 16.16 -1.68
CA ARG A 169 -16.94 16.52 -0.38
C ARG A 169 -17.90 15.43 0.08
N PHE A 170 -17.78 15.03 1.35
CA PHE A 170 -18.70 14.09 2.00
C PHE A 170 -20.17 14.45 1.76
N ASP A 171 -20.91 13.48 1.23
CA ASP A 171 -22.35 13.54 1.03
C ASP A 171 -23.05 12.50 1.92
N PRO A 172 -23.72 12.91 3.01
CA PRO A 172 -24.35 11.98 3.94
C PRO A 172 -25.51 11.15 3.35
N ALA A 173 -26.05 11.52 2.19
CA ALA A 173 -27.12 10.76 1.54
C ALA A 173 -26.60 9.55 0.74
N HIS A 174 -25.33 9.59 0.31
CA HIS A 174 -24.74 8.62 -0.60
C HIS A 174 -23.48 7.95 -0.04
N ASP A 175 -22.81 8.58 0.93
CA ASP A 175 -21.51 8.15 1.42
C ASP A 175 -21.60 7.45 2.77
N LYS A 176 -21.06 6.24 2.82
CA LYS A 176 -20.82 5.55 4.09
C LYS A 176 -19.57 6.14 4.74
N LYS A 177 -19.70 6.69 5.95
CA LYS A 177 -18.54 7.14 6.74
C LYS A 177 -17.60 5.98 7.03
N SER A 178 -16.30 6.26 7.05
CA SER A 178 -15.32 5.32 7.58
C SER A 178 -15.53 5.13 9.07
N GLU A 179 -15.19 3.92 9.54
CA GLU A 179 -15.19 3.61 10.97
C GLU A 179 -13.90 4.11 11.66
N GLY A 180 -12.93 4.66 10.91
CA GLY A 180 -11.61 5.01 11.42
C GLY A 180 -10.95 6.22 10.75
N THR A 181 -9.77 6.58 11.27
CA THR A 181 -8.90 7.70 10.87
C THR A 181 -7.90 7.29 9.77
N LEU A 182 -7.01 8.22 9.38
CA LEU A 182 -5.86 7.90 8.52
C LEU A 182 -4.95 6.83 9.13
N ASP A 183 -4.78 6.81 10.46
CA ASP A 183 -4.03 5.75 11.15
C ASP A 183 -4.69 4.38 10.92
N ASN A 184 -6.03 4.31 11.07
CA ASN A 184 -6.75 3.07 10.82
C ASN A 184 -6.59 2.61 9.37
N LEU A 185 -6.64 3.54 8.41
CA LEU A 185 -6.45 3.22 7.01
C LEU A 185 -5.07 2.61 6.74
N ILE A 186 -4.01 3.22 7.30
CA ILE A 186 -2.63 2.72 7.22
C ILE A 186 -2.51 1.33 7.86
N LEU A 187 -3.12 1.13 9.04
CA LEU A 187 -3.05 -0.12 9.79
C LEU A 187 -3.88 -1.26 9.16
N MET A 188 -4.92 -0.93 8.39
CA MET A 188 -5.65 -1.92 7.60
C MET A 188 -4.86 -2.39 6.37
N ASN A 189 -3.82 -1.65 5.96
CA ASN A 189 -3.00 -2.02 4.83
C ASN A 189 -2.09 -3.19 5.22
N ARG A 190 -2.29 -4.34 4.57
CA ARG A 190 -1.47 -5.52 4.81
C ARG A 190 -0.08 -5.30 4.22
N PHE A 191 0.95 -5.63 5.01
CA PHE A 191 2.31 -5.73 4.48
C PHE A 191 2.37 -6.87 3.47
N ILE A 192 3.08 -6.62 2.37
CA ILE A 192 3.33 -7.59 1.29
C ILE A 192 4.78 -8.06 1.45
#